data_AF-A0A7J8F8Z7-F1
#
_entry.id   AF-A0A7J8F8Z7-F1
#
_cell.length_a   1.000
_cell.length_b   1.000
_cell.length_c   1.000
_cell.angle_alpha   90.00
_cell.angle_beta   90.00
_cell.angle_gamma   90.00
#
_symmetry.space_group_name_H-M   'P 1'
#
loop_
_entity.id
_entity.type
_entity.pdbx_description
1 polymer ?
#
loop_
_entity_poly.entity_id
_entity_poly.type
_entity_poly.pdbx_seq_one_letter_code
_entity_poly.pdbx_strand_id
1 'polypeptide(L)'
;MGFGNLNKVVLCFDRVFWDPSVNLFGHVGSTTASRGELFLFWNLYKAPILLALVAGEAAGIMENISDDVIVGRCLAILKGIFGSSAVPQPKETVVSRWRADPWARGSYSYVAAGSSGNDYDLMAQPITPGPSIPGAPQPIPRLFFAGEHTIRNYPATVHGALLSGLREAGRIADQFLGAMYTLPRQATPGVPAQQSPSI
;
A
#
# COMPACT_ATOMS: atom_id res chain seq x y z
N MET A 1 5.72 -12.24 7.69
CA MET A 1 4.85 -11.21 7.08
C MET A 1 4.12 -11.76 5.87
N GLY A 2 2.92 -11.26 5.59
CA GLY A 2 2.18 -11.61 4.37
C GLY A 2 2.20 -10.45 3.36
N PHE A 3 2.06 -10.77 2.07
CA PHE A 3 1.92 -9.78 1.00
C PHE A 3 0.67 -10.09 0.18
N GLY A 4 -0.36 -9.27 0.35
CA GLY A 4 -1.73 -9.52 -0.12
C GLY A 4 -1.93 -9.22 -1.60
N ASN A 5 -3.16 -9.39 -2.07
CA ASN A 5 -3.56 -9.05 -3.44
C ASN A 5 -4.95 -8.42 -3.49
N LEU A 6 -5.13 -7.42 -4.35
CA LEU A 6 -6.40 -6.77 -4.67
C LEU A 6 -6.26 -6.18 -6.06
N ASN A 7 -7.26 -6.40 -6.92
CA ASN A 7 -7.29 -5.88 -8.28
C ASN A 7 -8.47 -4.93 -8.50
N LYS A 8 -8.34 -4.08 -9.52
CA LYS A 8 -9.33 -3.09 -9.93
C LYS A 8 -9.66 -3.25 -11.41
N VAL A 9 -10.93 -3.02 -11.74
CA VAL A 9 -11.42 -2.97 -13.12
C VAL A 9 -11.97 -1.58 -13.37
N VAL A 10 -11.36 -0.84 -14.29
CA VAL A 10 -11.79 0.49 -14.70
C VAL A 10 -12.71 0.35 -15.91
N LEU A 11 -13.89 0.97 -15.84
CA LEU A 11 -14.90 0.98 -16.89
C LEU A 11 -15.25 2.42 -17.26
N CYS A 12 -14.80 2.87 -18.43
CA CYS A 12 -15.10 4.22 -18.93
C CYS A 12 -16.30 4.17 -19.86
N PHE A 13 -17.35 4.94 -19.58
CA PHE A 13 -18.56 5.01 -20.38
C PHE A 13 -18.69 6.35 -21.13
N ASP A 14 -19.68 6.47 -22.00
CA ASP A 14 -20.02 7.75 -22.66
C ASP A 14 -21.03 8.59 -21.88
N ARG A 15 -21.75 7.97 -20.92
CA ARG A 15 -22.74 8.63 -20.08
C ARG A 15 -22.83 7.97 -18.70
N VAL A 16 -23.30 8.73 -17.73
CA VAL A 16 -23.65 8.23 -16.40
C VAL A 16 -25.01 7.53 -16.46
N PHE A 17 -25.10 6.31 -15.94
CA PHE A 17 -26.35 5.54 -15.81
C PHE A 17 -26.60 5.05 -14.37
N TRP A 18 -25.76 5.47 -13.43
CA TRP A 18 -25.87 5.21 -11.99
C TRP A 18 -26.28 6.48 -11.24
N ASP A 19 -26.52 6.39 -9.94
CA ASP A 19 -26.82 7.54 -9.08
C ASP A 19 -25.54 8.38 -8.86
N PRO A 20 -25.47 9.65 -9.32
CA PRO A 20 -24.29 10.49 -9.15
C PRO A 20 -24.02 10.91 -7.70
N SER A 21 -25.03 10.84 -6.82
CA SER A 21 -24.90 11.20 -5.40
C SER A 21 -24.28 10.07 -4.57
N VAL A 22 -24.23 8.86 -5.11
CA VAL A 22 -23.68 7.68 -4.44
C VAL A 22 -22.25 7.45 -4.93
N ASN A 23 -21.29 7.53 -3.99
CA ASN A 23 -19.88 7.32 -4.31
C ASN A 23 -19.49 5.83 -4.46
N LEU A 24 -20.25 4.93 -3.85
CA LEU A 24 -20.02 3.50 -3.95
C LEU A 24 -21.29 2.68 -3.75
N PHE A 25 -21.38 1.52 -4.42
CA PHE A 25 -22.44 0.55 -4.22
C PHE A 25 -21.90 -0.89 -4.27
N GLY A 26 -22.56 -1.80 -3.55
CA GLY A 26 -22.14 -3.18 -3.41
C GLY A 26 -22.91 -4.16 -4.30
N HIS A 27 -22.27 -5.29 -4.58
CA HIS A 27 -22.87 -6.46 -5.20
C HIS A 27 -22.59 -7.68 -4.32
N VAL A 28 -23.65 -8.36 -3.87
CA VAL A 28 -23.53 -9.54 -3.01
C VAL A 28 -23.32 -10.77 -3.90
N GLY A 29 -22.12 -11.34 -3.85
CA GLY A 29 -21.81 -12.57 -4.59
C GLY A 29 -22.66 -13.77 -4.11
N SER A 30 -23.02 -14.65 -5.04
CA SER A 30 -23.90 -15.79 -4.77
C SER A 30 -23.29 -16.89 -3.90
N THR A 31 -21.97 -16.91 -3.72
CA THR A 31 -21.26 -17.93 -2.93
C THR A 31 -20.18 -17.31 -2.06
N THR A 32 -19.82 -18.01 -0.98
CA THR A 32 -18.68 -17.62 -0.14
C THR A 32 -17.36 -17.60 -0.92
N ALA A 33 -17.18 -18.51 -1.88
CA ALA A 33 -15.97 -18.58 -2.70
C ALA A 33 -15.81 -17.35 -3.62
N SER A 34 -16.92 -16.86 -4.19
CA SER A 34 -16.93 -15.70 -5.10
C SER A 34 -17.28 -14.38 -4.41
N ARG A 35 -17.30 -14.32 -3.07
CA ARG A 35 -17.74 -13.13 -2.31
C ARG A 35 -16.92 -11.86 -2.58
N GLY A 36 -15.69 -12.00 -3.04
CA GLY A 36 -14.80 -10.88 -3.38
C GLY A 36 -14.72 -10.59 -4.88
N GLU A 37 -15.46 -11.32 -5.71
CA GLU A 37 -15.50 -11.11 -7.16
C GLU A 37 -16.46 -9.96 -7.49
N LEU A 38 -15.91 -8.82 -7.93
CA LEU A 38 -16.68 -7.65 -8.39
C LEU A 38 -17.71 -7.20 -7.34
N PHE A 39 -17.33 -7.24 -6.07
CA PHE A 39 -18.24 -7.06 -4.93
C PHE A 39 -18.56 -5.60 -4.61
N LEU A 40 -17.77 -4.65 -5.12
CA LEU A 40 -17.91 -3.22 -4.85
C LEU A 40 -17.56 -2.40 -6.08
N PHE A 41 -18.37 -1.39 -6.36
CA PHE A 41 -18.19 -0.44 -7.45
C PHE A 41 -18.08 0.98 -6.90
N TRP A 42 -17.14 1.75 -7.41
CA TRP A 42 -16.86 3.14 -7.03
C TRP A 42 -17.17 4.11 -8.17
N ASN A 43 -17.80 5.23 -7.81
CA ASN A 43 -18.05 6.40 -8.63
C ASN A 43 -17.40 7.61 -7.93
N LEU A 44 -16.14 7.88 -8.27
CA LEU A 44 -15.30 8.89 -7.60
C LEU A 44 -14.70 9.91 -8.56
N TYR A 45 -14.93 9.75 -9.86
CA TYR A 45 -14.39 10.62 -10.90
C TYR A 45 -15.48 11.54 -11.45
N LYS A 46 -15.06 12.71 -11.95
CA LYS A 46 -15.98 13.64 -12.64
C LYS A 46 -16.46 13.08 -13.99
N ALA A 47 -15.62 12.29 -14.65
CA ALA A 47 -15.95 11.58 -15.87
C ALA A 47 -16.82 10.35 -15.56
N PRO A 48 -17.62 9.85 -16.52
CA PRO A 48 -18.45 8.66 -16.37
C PRO A 48 -17.60 7.38 -16.27
N ILE A 49 -16.96 7.18 -15.11
CA ILE A 49 -16.09 6.05 -14.81
C ILE A 49 -16.64 5.31 -13.61
N LEU A 50 -16.90 4.02 -13.78
CA LEU A 50 -17.05 3.09 -12.66
C LEU A 50 -15.77 2.29 -12.46
N LEU A 51 -15.43 2.04 -11.20
CA LEU A 51 -14.29 1.22 -10.83
C LEU A 51 -14.76 0.06 -9.97
N ALA A 52 -14.63 -1.17 -10.45
CA ALA A 52 -14.99 -2.38 -9.71
C ALA A 52 -13.79 -2.96 -8.96
N LEU A 53 -14.04 -3.56 -7.79
CA LEU A 53 -13.01 -4.19 -6.96
C LEU A 53 -13.07 -5.71 -7.00
N VAL A 54 -11.89 -6.33 -7.03
CA VAL A 54 -11.70 -7.77 -6.85
C VAL A 54 -10.80 -8.00 -5.64
N ALA A 55 -11.29 -8.72 -4.63
CA ALA A 55 -10.61 -8.93 -3.36
C ALA A 55 -10.64 -10.39 -2.89
N GLY A 56 -9.88 -10.71 -1.85
CA GLY A 56 -9.81 -12.06 -1.27
C GLY A 56 -9.29 -13.09 -2.28
N GLU A 57 -9.79 -14.33 -2.19
CA GLU A 57 -9.39 -15.43 -3.07
C GLU A 57 -9.66 -15.13 -4.56
N ALA A 58 -10.74 -14.40 -4.85
CA ALA A 58 -11.09 -14.01 -6.20
C ALA A 58 -10.01 -13.15 -6.87
N ALA A 59 -9.24 -12.36 -6.10
CA ALA A 59 -8.21 -11.47 -6.66
C ALA A 59 -7.13 -12.25 -7.43
N GLY A 60 -6.66 -13.38 -6.89
CA GLY A 60 -5.67 -14.22 -7.56
C GLY A 60 -6.26 -15.04 -8.69
N ILE A 61 -7.47 -15.58 -8.50
CA ILE A 61 -8.14 -16.42 -9.51
C ILE A 61 -8.45 -15.60 -10.77
N MET A 62 -8.95 -14.38 -10.60
CA MET A 62 -9.37 -13.50 -11.70
C MET A 62 -8.19 -13.00 -12.55
N GLU A 63 -6.94 -13.02 -12.06
CA GLU A 63 -5.79 -12.62 -12.90
C GLU A 63 -5.57 -13.58 -14.09
N ASN A 64 -6.02 -14.83 -13.98
CA ASN A 64 -5.91 -15.85 -15.04
C ASN A 64 -7.08 -15.82 -16.03
N ILE A 65 -7.98 -14.84 -15.92
CA ILE A 65 -9.15 -14.66 -16.79
C ILE A 65 -8.89 -13.45 -17.70
N SER A 66 -9.32 -13.51 -18.97
CA SER A 66 -9.13 -12.41 -19.91
C SER A 66 -9.98 -11.18 -19.56
N ASP A 67 -9.52 -10.00 -19.99
CA ASP A 67 -10.19 -8.72 -19.71
C ASP A 67 -11.64 -8.73 -20.19
N ASP A 68 -11.91 -9.21 -21.41
CA ASP A 68 -13.26 -9.27 -21.99
C ASP A 68 -14.25 -10.05 -21.12
N VAL A 69 -13.80 -11.17 -20.54
CA VAL A 69 -14.65 -11.98 -19.66
C VAL A 69 -14.91 -11.26 -18.34
N ILE A 70 -13.90 -10.60 -17.76
CA ILE A 70 -14.03 -9.84 -16.52
C ILE A 70 -14.99 -8.64 -16.72
N VAL A 71 -14.82 -7.91 -17.81
CA VAL A 71 -15.69 -6.79 -18.21
C VAL A 71 -17.10 -7.29 -18.46
N GLY A 72 -17.26 -8.42 -19.18
CA GLY A 72 -18.56 -9.04 -19.41
C GLY A 72 -19.31 -9.37 -18.12
N ARG A 73 -18.60 -9.88 -17.10
CA ARG A 73 -19.16 -10.11 -15.76
C ARG A 73 -19.56 -8.81 -15.05
N CYS A 74 -18.75 -7.75 -15.16
CA CYS A 74 -19.11 -6.43 -14.65
C CYS A 74 -20.41 -5.93 -15.28
N LEU A 75 -20.52 -5.99 -16.60
CA LEU A 75 -21.71 -5.54 -17.32
C LEU A 75 -22.95 -6.38 -16.97
N ALA A 76 -22.80 -7.68 -16.76
CA ALA A 76 -23.90 -8.54 -16.32
C ALA A 76 -24.44 -8.10 -14.94
N ILE A 77 -23.55 -7.85 -13.98
CA ILE A 77 -23.91 -7.34 -12.65
C ILE A 77 -24.61 -5.99 -12.76
N LEU A 78 -24.00 -5.04 -13.49
CA LEU A 78 -24.54 -3.69 -13.65
C LEU A 78 -25.91 -3.70 -14.32
N LYS A 79 -26.13 -4.56 -15.33
CA LYS A 79 -27.44 -4.73 -15.97
C LYS A 79 -28.49 -5.31 -15.03
N GLY A 80 -28.08 -6.18 -14.09
CA GLY A 80 -28.96 -6.68 -13.03
C GLY A 80 -29.41 -5.59 -12.04
N ILE A 81 -28.56 -4.59 -11.79
CA ILE A 81 -28.85 -3.48 -10.86
C ILE A 81 -29.63 -2.34 -11.54
N PHE A 82 -29.15 -1.89 -12.70
CA PHE A 82 -29.64 -0.67 -13.37
C PHE A 82 -30.56 -0.95 -14.57
N GLY A 83 -30.74 -2.22 -14.94
CA GLY A 83 -31.55 -2.64 -16.08
C GLY A 83 -30.75 -2.78 -17.38
N SER A 84 -31.11 -3.79 -18.19
CA SER A 84 -30.36 -4.20 -19.39
C SER A 84 -30.20 -3.11 -20.46
N SER A 85 -31.18 -2.23 -20.62
CA SER A 85 -31.17 -1.14 -21.62
C SER A 85 -30.41 0.11 -21.15
N ALA A 86 -30.21 0.27 -19.84
CA ALA A 86 -29.57 1.46 -19.29
C ALA A 86 -28.04 1.41 -19.45
N VAL A 87 -27.44 0.21 -19.35
CA VAL A 87 -25.99 -0.01 -19.32
C VAL A 87 -25.42 -0.12 -20.75
N PRO A 88 -24.67 0.89 -21.25
CA PRO A 88 -24.01 0.83 -22.55
C PRO A 88 -22.72 -0.02 -22.48
N GLN A 89 -22.11 -0.26 -23.64
CA GLN A 89 -20.75 -0.80 -23.69
C GLN A 89 -19.75 0.27 -23.21
N PRO A 90 -18.72 -0.11 -22.44
CA PRO A 90 -17.64 0.81 -22.10
C PRO A 90 -16.85 1.18 -23.36
N LYS A 91 -16.34 2.41 -23.39
CA LYS A 91 -15.45 2.91 -24.44
C LYS A 91 -14.02 2.43 -24.23
N GLU A 92 -13.59 2.38 -22.98
CA GLU A 92 -12.25 1.97 -22.57
C GLU A 92 -12.35 1.13 -21.30
N THR A 93 -11.45 0.15 -21.17
CA THR A 93 -11.38 -0.74 -20.01
C THR A 93 -9.94 -1.04 -19.63
N VAL A 94 -9.67 -1.12 -18.33
CA VAL A 94 -8.36 -1.54 -17.81
C VAL A 94 -8.56 -2.48 -16.62
N VAL A 95 -7.87 -3.61 -16.63
CA VAL A 95 -7.87 -4.59 -15.52
C VAL A 95 -6.47 -4.68 -14.92
N SER A 96 -6.32 -4.38 -13.63
CA SER A 96 -5.04 -4.57 -12.94
C SER A 96 -4.78 -6.04 -12.61
N ARG A 97 -3.51 -6.44 -12.60
CA ARG A 97 -3.04 -7.77 -12.18
C ARG A 97 -1.78 -7.65 -11.33
N TRP A 98 -1.94 -7.19 -10.10
CA TRP A 98 -0.81 -6.83 -9.23
C TRP A 98 0.05 -8.02 -8.83
N ARG A 99 -0.51 -9.23 -8.70
CA ARG A 99 0.29 -10.42 -8.38
C ARG A 99 1.18 -10.83 -9.57
N ALA A 100 0.67 -10.73 -10.79
CA ALA A 100 1.42 -11.03 -12.01
C ALA A 100 2.52 -10.01 -12.32
N ASP A 101 2.38 -8.75 -11.89
CA ASP A 101 3.36 -7.69 -12.14
C ASP A 101 4.78 -8.09 -11.63
N PRO A 102 5.81 -8.12 -12.50
CA PRO A 102 7.19 -8.42 -12.14
C PRO A 102 7.81 -7.55 -11.06
N TRP A 103 7.34 -6.32 -10.92
CA TRP A 103 7.93 -5.32 -10.06
C TRP A 103 7.19 -5.12 -8.75
N ALA A 104 5.98 -5.68 -8.62
CA ALA A 104 5.18 -5.60 -7.40
C ALA A 104 4.93 -6.97 -6.74
N ARG A 105 4.64 -8.03 -7.52
CA ARG A 105 4.35 -9.39 -7.01
C ARG A 105 3.20 -9.44 -5.99
N GLY A 106 2.29 -8.47 -6.01
CA GLY A 106 1.17 -8.34 -5.10
C GLY A 106 0.81 -6.87 -4.89
N SER A 107 -0.09 -6.62 -3.94
CA SER A 107 -0.62 -5.28 -3.67
C SER A 107 0.13 -4.58 -2.53
N TYR A 108 0.02 -5.09 -1.31
CA TYR A 108 0.63 -4.52 -0.12
C TYR A 108 0.72 -5.54 1.02
N SER A 109 1.53 -5.23 2.04
CA SER A 109 1.75 -6.11 3.19
C SER A 109 0.53 -6.24 4.11
N TYR A 110 0.44 -7.37 4.82
CA TYR A 110 -0.49 -7.58 5.93
C TYR A 110 0.15 -8.41 7.04
N VAL A 111 -0.40 -8.32 8.25
CA VAL A 111 0.02 -9.15 9.39
C VAL A 111 -0.59 -10.54 9.25
N ALA A 112 0.14 -11.45 8.61
CA ALA A 112 -0.29 -12.85 8.48
C ALA A 112 -0.34 -13.56 9.84
N ALA A 113 -1.13 -14.64 9.94
CA ALA A 113 -1.08 -15.51 11.11
C ALA A 113 0.35 -16.03 11.33
N GLY A 114 0.81 -15.99 12.59
CA GLY A 114 2.20 -16.30 12.95
C GLY A 114 3.21 -15.15 12.72
N SER A 115 2.78 -14.03 12.13
CA SER A 115 3.57 -12.79 12.01
C SER A 115 3.16 -11.80 13.12
N SER A 116 3.96 -10.76 13.32
CA SER A 116 3.62 -9.68 14.24
C SER A 116 4.07 -8.31 13.73
N GLY A 117 3.65 -7.24 14.43
CA GLY A 117 4.15 -5.89 14.14
C GLY A 117 5.67 -5.77 14.26
N ASN A 118 6.31 -6.62 15.08
CA ASN A 118 7.77 -6.65 15.21
C ASN A 118 8.47 -7.02 13.90
N ASP A 119 7.83 -7.79 13.02
CA ASP A 119 8.45 -8.17 11.75
C ASP A 119 8.66 -6.96 10.82
N TYR A 120 7.80 -5.93 10.91
CA TYR A 120 8.02 -4.67 10.19
C TYR A 120 9.24 -3.92 10.73
N ASP A 121 9.46 -3.96 12.04
CA ASP A 121 10.64 -3.35 12.67
C ASP A 121 11.92 -4.11 12.28
N LEU A 122 11.85 -5.45 12.15
CA LEU A 122 12.93 -6.29 11.63
C LEU A 122 13.24 -5.96 10.16
N MET A 123 12.21 -5.81 9.32
CA MET A 123 12.38 -5.41 7.92
C MET A 123 13.01 -4.02 7.76
N ALA A 124 12.87 -3.15 8.78
CA ALA A 124 13.49 -1.83 8.79
C ALA A 124 14.94 -1.83 9.31
N GLN A 125 15.48 -2.96 9.77
CA GLN A 125 16.86 -3.02 10.27
C GLN A 125 17.86 -3.01 9.11
N PRO A 126 18.91 -2.18 9.16
CA PRO A 126 19.93 -2.19 8.13
C PRO A 126 20.83 -3.42 8.27
N ILE A 127 21.48 -3.82 7.17
CA ILE A 127 22.48 -4.88 7.17
C ILE A 127 23.89 -4.29 7.20
N THR A 128 24.67 -4.77 8.16
CA THR A 128 26.10 -4.53 8.26
C THR A 128 26.85 -5.75 7.72
N PRO A 129 27.72 -5.59 6.71
CA PRO A 129 28.50 -6.71 6.20
C PRO A 129 29.52 -7.17 7.24
N GLY A 130 30.00 -8.41 7.09
CA GLY A 130 31.15 -8.90 7.84
C GLY A 130 32.44 -8.12 7.49
N PRO A 131 33.46 -8.16 8.36
CA PRO A 131 34.73 -7.50 8.09
C PRO A 131 35.42 -8.14 6.89
N SER A 132 35.96 -7.31 5.99
CA SER A 132 36.70 -7.79 4.81
C SER A 132 38.03 -8.45 5.17
N ILE A 133 38.62 -8.08 6.31
CA ILE A 133 39.88 -8.63 6.82
C ILE A 133 39.60 -9.23 8.22
N PRO A 134 39.98 -10.48 8.50
CA PRO A 134 39.83 -11.07 9.83
C PRO A 134 40.52 -10.22 10.91
N GLY A 135 39.81 -9.91 11.99
CA GLY A 135 40.31 -9.06 13.08
C GLY A 135 40.22 -7.56 12.83
N ALA A 136 39.74 -7.11 11.67
CA ALA A 136 39.41 -5.70 11.44
C ALA A 136 38.26 -5.23 12.35
N PRO A 137 38.17 -3.92 12.65
CA PRO A 137 37.04 -3.37 13.38
C PRO A 137 35.71 -3.61 12.67
N GLN A 138 34.63 -3.58 13.44
CA GLN A 138 33.27 -3.76 12.93
C GLN A 138 32.97 -2.75 11.80
N PRO A 139 32.54 -3.20 10.61
CA PRO A 139 32.16 -2.31 9.53
C PRO A 139 30.92 -1.48 9.87
N ILE A 140 30.70 -0.43 9.07
CA ILE A 140 29.46 0.37 9.12
C ILE A 140 28.34 -0.29 8.29
N PRO A 141 27.05 -0.05 8.62
CA PRO A 141 25.92 -0.56 7.84
C PRO A 141 25.98 -0.12 6.37
N ARG A 142 25.57 -1.01 5.45
CA ARG A 142 25.67 -0.78 3.99
C ARG A 142 24.37 -0.94 3.23
N LEU A 143 23.47 -1.81 3.69
CA LEU A 143 22.18 -2.01 3.05
C LEU A 143 21.08 -1.53 3.99
N PHE A 144 20.26 -0.61 3.51
CA PHE A 144 19.17 0.02 4.25
C PHE A 144 17.85 -0.30 3.56
N PHE A 145 16.77 -0.40 4.34
CA PHE A 145 15.45 -0.77 3.83
C PHE A 145 14.40 0.27 4.18
N ALA A 146 13.73 0.77 3.16
CA ALA A 146 12.54 1.61 3.23
C ALA A 146 11.43 0.97 2.37
N GLY A 147 10.20 1.50 2.46
CA GLY A 147 9.03 1.01 1.74
C GLY A 147 7.85 0.72 2.67
N GLU A 148 6.66 0.49 2.12
CA GLU A 148 5.44 0.34 2.93
C GLU A 148 5.51 -0.85 3.90
N HIS A 149 6.30 -1.86 3.56
CA HIS A 149 6.51 -3.06 4.38
C HIS A 149 7.59 -2.88 5.47
N THR A 150 8.07 -1.66 5.73
CA THR A 150 9.13 -1.38 6.71
C THR A 150 8.70 -0.42 7.82
N ILE A 151 7.42 -0.07 7.93
CA ILE A 151 6.92 0.88 8.93
C ILE A 151 5.75 0.29 9.72
N ARG A 152 6.00 -0.06 10.98
CA ARG A 152 5.05 -0.79 11.83
C ARG A 152 3.72 -0.08 12.05
N ASN A 153 3.75 1.24 12.24
CA ASN A 153 2.56 2.00 12.63
C ASN A 153 1.68 2.40 11.43
N TYR A 154 2.24 2.40 10.22
CA TYR A 154 1.56 2.86 9.01
C TYR A 154 1.79 1.95 7.78
N PRO A 155 1.73 0.61 7.90
CA PRO A 155 2.03 -0.29 6.80
C PRO A 155 0.98 -0.19 5.69
N ALA A 156 1.30 -0.70 4.49
CA ALA A 156 0.35 -0.79 3.36
C ALA A 156 -0.25 0.56 2.89
N THR A 157 0.43 1.67 3.17
CA THR A 157 -0.04 3.01 2.81
C THR A 157 1.05 3.83 2.12
N VAL A 158 0.62 4.77 1.28
CA VAL A 158 1.52 5.72 0.61
C VAL A 158 2.24 6.60 1.64
N HIS A 159 1.52 7.13 2.64
CA HIS A 159 2.14 7.96 3.68
C HIS A 159 3.10 7.16 4.56
N GLY A 160 2.85 5.86 4.78
CA GLY A 160 3.81 4.96 5.41
C GLY A 160 5.10 4.81 4.61
N ALA A 161 4.98 4.54 3.30
CA ALA A 161 6.13 4.49 2.41
C ALA A 161 6.93 5.79 2.44
N LEU A 162 6.26 6.95 2.37
CA LEU A 162 6.88 8.27 2.49
C LEU A 162 7.65 8.43 3.80
N LEU A 163 7.03 8.14 4.95
CA LEU A 163 7.67 8.25 6.26
C LEU A 163 8.86 7.30 6.41
N SER A 164 8.78 6.09 5.86
CA SER A 164 9.90 5.14 5.86
C SER A 164 11.08 5.65 5.03
N GLY A 165 10.82 6.36 3.92
CA GLY A 165 11.85 7.01 3.13
C GLY A 165 12.56 8.13 3.89
N LEU A 166 11.80 8.98 4.59
CA LEU A 166 12.36 10.03 5.46
C LEU A 166 13.21 9.43 6.59
N ARG A 167 12.75 8.32 7.19
CA ARG A 167 13.47 7.59 8.24
C ARG A 167 14.83 7.10 7.76
N GLU A 168 14.89 6.38 6.64
CA GLU A 168 16.17 5.87 6.14
C GLU A 168 17.07 6.99 5.61
N ALA A 169 16.51 8.06 5.02
CA ALA A 169 17.30 9.22 4.61
C ALA A 169 18.02 9.86 5.80
N GLY A 170 17.33 10.07 6.93
CA GLY A 170 17.93 10.56 8.17
C GLY A 170 19.00 9.60 8.72
N ARG A 171 18.67 8.30 8.83
CA ARG A 171 19.61 7.28 9.33
C ARG A 171 20.89 7.18 8.50
N ILE A 172 20.77 7.23 7.18
CA ILE A 172 21.92 7.22 6.26
C ILE A 172 22.73 8.51 6.43
N ALA A 173 22.09 9.67 6.51
CA ALA A 173 22.78 10.94 6.74
C ALA A 173 23.56 10.91 8.05
N ASP A 174 22.94 10.48 9.16
CA ASP A 174 23.60 10.37 10.46
C ASP A 174 24.83 9.43 10.41
N GLN A 175 24.72 8.31 9.69
CA GLN A 175 25.77 7.31 9.60
C GLN A 175 26.98 7.77 8.75
N PHE A 176 26.74 8.51 7.66
CA PHE A 176 27.78 8.84 6.68
C PHE A 176 28.25 10.30 6.73
N LEU A 177 27.44 11.22 7.28
CA LEU A 177 27.76 12.64 7.43
C LEU A 177 28.03 13.03 8.90
N GLY A 178 27.66 12.17 9.85
CA GLY A 178 27.74 12.42 11.28
C GLY A 178 26.55 13.23 11.82
N ALA A 179 26.19 12.96 13.08
CA ALA A 179 25.04 13.58 13.75
C ALA A 179 25.47 14.63 14.78
N MET A 180 26.00 15.78 14.33
CA MET A 180 26.56 16.82 15.21
C MET A 180 25.55 17.41 16.20
N TYR A 181 24.24 17.30 15.90
CA TYR A 181 23.16 17.72 16.79
C TYR A 181 23.02 16.85 18.06
N THR A 182 23.77 15.73 18.16
CA THR A 182 23.79 14.87 19.35
C THR A 182 24.82 15.29 20.39
N LEU A 183 25.69 16.26 20.07
CA LEU A 183 26.65 16.80 21.03
C LEU A 183 25.92 17.54 22.17
N PRO A 184 26.38 17.41 23.42
CA PRO A 184 25.86 18.23 24.51
C PRO A 184 26.04 19.70 24.17
N ARG A 185 24.99 20.52 24.36
CA ARG A 185 25.18 21.98 24.32
C ARG A 185 26.22 22.34 25.36
N GLN A 186 27.35 22.90 24.93
CA GLN A 186 28.28 23.54 25.86
C GLN A 186 27.49 24.60 26.64
N ALA A 187 27.50 24.52 27.97
CA ALA A 187 27.00 25.60 28.80
C ALA A 187 27.77 26.86 28.39
N THR A 188 27.06 27.90 27.97
CA THR A 188 27.65 29.23 27.77
C THR A 188 28.39 29.61 29.05
N PRO A 189 29.71 29.87 29.01
CA PRO A 189 30.44 30.34 30.18
C PRO A 189 29.81 31.67 30.60
N GLY A 190 29.20 31.73 31.78
CA GLY A 190 28.75 32.97 32.40
C GLY A 190 27.26 33.15 32.68
N VAL A 191 26.39 32.15 32.47
CA VAL A 191 25.00 32.21 32.97
C VAL A 191 24.91 31.40 34.27
N PRO A 192 24.74 32.03 35.45
CA PRO A 192 24.52 31.30 36.69
C PRO A 192 23.25 30.45 36.57
N ALA A 193 23.30 29.21 37.03
CA ALA A 193 22.11 28.37 37.15
C ALA A 193 21.12 29.08 38.08
N GLN A 194 19.98 29.53 37.55
CA GLN A 194 18.85 29.94 38.37
C GLN A 194 18.38 28.70 39.15
N GLN A 195 18.48 28.77 40.47
CA GLN A 195 17.89 27.78 41.36
C GLN A 195 16.38 27.75 41.11
N SER A 196 15.86 26.58 40.73
CA SER A 196 14.43 26.33 40.71
C SER A 196 13.86 26.49 42.12
N PRO A 197 12.77 27.24 42.34
CA PRO A 197 12.15 27.32 43.65
C PRO A 197 11.48 25.99 43.97
N SER A 198 11.74 25.49 45.19
CA SER A 198 11.08 24.31 45.73
C SER A 198 9.60 24.59 45.97
N ILE A 199 8.73 23.79 45.34
CA ILE A 199 7.37 23.47 45.82
C ILE A 199 7.19 21.97 45.66
#